data_AF-A0A822F4J3-F1
#
_entry.id   AF-A0A822F4J3-F1
#
_cell.length_a   1.000
_cell.length_b   1.000
_cell.length_c   1.000
_cell.angle_alpha   90.00
_cell.angle_beta   90.00
_cell.angle_gamma   90.00
#
_symmetry.space_group_name_H-M   'P 1'
#
loop_
_entity.id
_entity.type
_entity.pdbx_description
1 polymer ?
#
loop_
_entity_poly.entity_id
_entity_poly.type
_entity_poly.pdbx_seq_one_letter_code
_entity_poly.pdbx_strand_id
1 'polypeptide(L)'
;HLLVKEAITKQITPWHQDQPYYNIEGNQTCSFWIPVDPVSRYSTLEFIAGSHREGRWFMPRTFMSSQAKWFPEGTLEEIPDIEANRDAFPIIGWPVEPGDVIAFHMLTLHGARGTIGNEGRRRVFSVRFLGDDVKHSPRTWVTSPDFSDITQEIKPGAPMDHPRFPIIWKASQ
;
A
#
# COMPACT_ATOMS: atom_id res chain seq x y z
N HIS A 1 10.09 2.93 -2.36
CA HIS A 1 9.96 4.02 -1.36
C HIS A 1 10.75 3.68 -0.10
N LEU A 2 11.47 4.66 0.47
CA LEU A 2 11.96 4.57 1.85
C LEU A 2 10.94 5.27 2.75
N LEU A 3 10.38 4.54 3.73
CA LEU A 3 9.43 5.08 4.70
C LEU A 3 10.14 5.23 6.04
N VAL A 4 10.15 6.43 6.58
CA VAL A 4 10.78 6.74 7.86
C VAL A 4 9.75 7.31 8.81
N LYS A 5 9.63 6.74 10.01
CA LYS A 5 8.97 7.38 11.16
C LYS A 5 10.02 7.68 12.21
N GLU A 6 10.07 8.93 12.66
CA GLU A 6 10.93 9.35 13.78
C GLU A 6 10.48 8.67 15.08
N ALA A 7 11.37 8.60 16.07
CA ALA A 7 11.05 8.02 17.37
C ALA A 7 9.87 8.75 18.04
N ILE A 8 9.05 8.03 18.81
CA ILE A 8 7.99 8.59 19.66
C ILE A 8 6.92 9.39 18.88
N THR A 9 6.76 9.12 17.59
CA THR A 9 5.79 9.82 16.74
C THR A 9 4.39 9.24 16.92
N LYS A 10 3.38 10.10 17.15
CA LYS A 10 1.96 9.67 17.24
C LYS A 10 1.29 9.49 15.88
N GLN A 11 1.87 10.04 14.80
CA GLN A 11 1.33 9.97 13.44
C GLN A 11 1.08 8.52 13.01
N ILE A 12 -0.18 8.20 12.78
CA ILE A 12 -0.59 6.91 12.22
C ILE A 12 -0.47 6.94 10.70
N THR A 13 -0.28 5.77 10.12
CA THR A 13 -0.60 5.51 8.72
C THR A 13 -2.03 4.95 8.73
N PRO A 14 -3.03 5.71 8.24
CA PRO A 14 -4.43 5.26 8.26
C PRO A 14 -4.61 3.96 7.49
N TRP A 15 -5.74 3.29 7.76
CA TRP A 15 -6.18 2.16 6.95
C TRP A 15 -6.33 2.59 5.49
N HIS A 16 -5.79 1.79 4.57
CA HIS A 16 -5.85 2.04 3.13
C HIS A 16 -5.55 0.76 2.34
N GLN A 17 -5.76 0.85 1.02
CA GLN A 17 -5.22 -0.08 0.04
C GLN A 17 -4.13 0.64 -0.75
N ASP A 18 -3.12 -0.09 -1.22
CA ASP A 18 -2.07 0.48 -2.06
C ASP A 18 -2.57 0.75 -3.48
N GLN A 19 -3.31 -0.20 -4.07
CA GLN A 19 -3.63 -0.18 -5.52
C GLN A 19 -4.34 1.09 -6.01
N PRO A 20 -5.30 1.69 -5.26
CA PRO A 20 -5.98 2.92 -5.70
C PRO A 20 -5.06 4.13 -5.86
N TYR A 21 -3.85 4.10 -5.30
CA TYR A 21 -2.85 5.17 -5.49
C TYR A 21 -2.08 5.07 -6.82
N TYR A 22 -2.29 4.03 -7.63
CA TYR A 22 -1.53 3.77 -8.85
C TYR A 22 -2.42 3.73 -10.11
N ASN A 23 -1.84 4.09 -11.25
CA ASN A 23 -2.47 3.99 -12.58
C ASN A 23 -2.43 2.55 -13.13
N ILE A 24 -2.85 1.57 -12.34
CA ILE A 24 -2.79 0.15 -12.71
C ILE A 24 -4.09 -0.59 -12.39
N GLU A 25 -4.41 -1.61 -13.16
CA GLU A 25 -5.51 -2.54 -12.92
C GLU A 25 -5.03 -3.98 -13.16
N GLY A 26 -5.51 -4.93 -12.36
CA GLY A 26 -5.04 -6.32 -12.34
C GLY A 26 -4.99 -6.87 -10.91
N ASN A 27 -4.82 -8.18 -10.77
CA ASN A 27 -4.83 -8.90 -9.49
C ASN A 27 -3.46 -9.48 -9.11
N GLN A 28 -2.51 -9.60 -10.04
CA GLN A 28 -1.17 -10.04 -9.71
C GLN A 28 -0.35 -8.86 -9.20
N THR A 29 -0.70 -8.40 -8.00
CA THR A 29 -0.04 -7.25 -7.35
C THR A 29 0.52 -7.65 -6.00
N CYS A 30 1.72 -7.19 -5.67
CA CYS A 30 2.35 -7.48 -4.39
C CYS A 30 3.12 -6.27 -3.85
N SER A 31 2.84 -5.93 -2.60
CA SER A 31 3.59 -5.00 -1.78
C SER A 31 4.53 -5.77 -0.87
N PHE A 32 5.82 -5.45 -0.94
CA PHE A 32 6.78 -5.88 0.07
C PHE A 32 7.11 -4.73 1.01
N TRP A 33 7.14 -5.04 2.29
CA TRP A 33 7.51 -4.16 3.37
C TRP A 33 8.65 -4.82 4.15
N ILE A 34 9.82 -4.18 4.10
CA ILE A 34 11.09 -4.76 4.56
C ILE A 34 11.67 -3.83 5.64
N PRO A 35 11.60 -4.21 6.92
CA PRO A 35 12.15 -3.40 8.01
C PRO A 35 13.68 -3.32 7.93
N VAL A 36 14.21 -2.11 8.14
CA VAL A 36 15.65 -1.88 8.33
C VAL A 36 16.01 -1.88 9.83
N ASP A 37 15.03 -1.58 10.68
CA ASP A 37 15.14 -1.53 12.13
C ASP A 37 14.13 -2.54 12.75
N PRO A 38 14.38 -3.06 13.96
CA PRO A 38 13.37 -3.82 14.71
C PRO A 38 12.06 -3.04 14.85
N VAL A 39 10.93 -3.70 14.63
CA VAL A 39 9.60 -3.09 14.72
C VAL A 39 8.69 -3.92 15.62
N SER A 40 8.34 -3.33 16.76
CA SER A 40 7.43 -3.92 17.72
C SER A 40 6.03 -4.17 17.14
N ARG A 41 5.28 -5.08 17.75
CA ARG A 41 3.90 -5.38 17.33
C ARG A 41 3.01 -4.13 17.31
N TYR A 42 3.25 -3.16 18.21
CA TYR A 42 2.47 -1.93 18.25
C TYR A 42 2.71 -1.04 17.02
N SER A 43 3.97 -0.93 16.58
CA SER A 43 4.41 0.02 15.55
C SER A 43 4.48 -0.58 14.13
N THR A 44 4.23 -1.89 14.01
CA THR A 44 4.25 -2.65 12.74
C THR A 44 2.99 -2.42 11.90
N LEU A 45 2.94 -3.05 10.72
CA LEU A 45 1.74 -3.09 9.90
C LEU A 45 0.65 -3.95 10.57
N GLU A 46 -0.59 -3.50 10.43
CA GLU A 46 -1.80 -4.27 10.72
C GLU A 46 -2.59 -4.48 9.44
N PHE A 47 -3.26 -5.62 9.33
CA PHE A 47 -4.01 -6.03 8.14
C PHE A 47 -5.39 -6.54 8.51
N ILE A 48 -6.39 -6.29 7.65
CA ILE A 48 -7.68 -6.98 7.72
C ILE A 48 -7.55 -8.28 6.91
N ALA A 49 -7.53 -9.42 7.60
CA ALA A 49 -7.34 -10.72 6.96
C ALA A 49 -8.43 -10.98 5.91
N GLY A 50 -8.02 -11.37 4.70
CA GLY A 50 -8.93 -11.71 3.60
C GLY A 50 -9.53 -10.53 2.84
N SER A 51 -9.34 -9.28 3.28
CA SER A 51 -9.95 -8.08 2.65
C SER A 51 -9.67 -7.93 1.15
N HIS A 52 -8.52 -8.39 0.66
CA HIS A 52 -8.18 -8.36 -0.77
C HIS A 52 -9.05 -9.26 -1.64
N ARG A 53 -9.73 -10.27 -1.07
CA ARG A 53 -10.51 -11.27 -1.83
C ARG A 53 -11.87 -10.76 -2.27
N GLU A 54 -12.38 -9.73 -1.62
CA GLU A 54 -13.68 -9.13 -1.95
C GLU A 54 -13.63 -8.33 -3.27
N GLY A 55 -12.43 -8.04 -3.78
CA GLY A 55 -12.25 -7.24 -5.00
C GLY A 55 -12.73 -5.79 -4.86
N ARG A 56 -13.00 -5.34 -3.63
CA ARG A 56 -13.48 -4.00 -3.32
C ARG A 56 -12.34 -3.00 -3.37
N TRP A 57 -12.65 -1.84 -3.90
CA TRP A 57 -11.72 -0.71 -4.01
C TRP A 57 -12.20 0.39 -3.07
N PHE A 58 -11.35 0.75 -2.14
CA PHE A 58 -11.64 1.80 -1.18
C PHE A 58 -11.01 3.12 -1.59
N MET A 59 -11.69 4.21 -1.25
CA MET A 59 -11.26 5.57 -1.57
C MET A 59 -9.89 5.86 -0.95
N PRO A 60 -8.86 6.15 -1.76
CA PRO A 60 -7.57 6.59 -1.23
C PRO A 60 -7.73 7.94 -0.50
N ARG A 61 -6.99 8.13 0.60
CA ARG A 61 -6.96 9.38 1.37
C ARG A 61 -5.53 9.85 1.56
N THR A 62 -5.29 11.14 1.73
CA THR A 62 -3.92 11.62 1.96
C THR A 62 -3.43 11.23 3.36
N PHE A 63 -2.18 10.76 3.47
CA PHE A 63 -1.61 10.28 4.74
C PHE A 63 -1.34 11.41 5.76
N MET A 64 -1.26 12.67 5.33
CA MET A 64 -0.93 13.80 6.19
C MET A 64 -2.15 14.45 6.86
N SER A 65 -3.33 14.44 6.21
CA SER A 65 -4.50 15.13 6.74
C SER A 65 -5.77 14.28 6.76
N SER A 66 -5.72 13.01 6.33
CA SER A 66 -6.90 12.14 6.14
C SER A 66 -7.99 12.77 5.26
N GLN A 67 -7.66 13.84 4.52
CA GLN A 67 -8.58 14.53 3.63
C GLN A 67 -8.58 13.81 2.29
N ALA A 68 -9.76 13.64 1.71
CA ALA A 68 -9.96 13.21 0.32
C ALA A 68 -9.61 14.36 -0.65
N LYS A 69 -8.52 15.10 -0.39
CA LYS A 69 -8.31 16.43 -0.98
C LYS A 69 -8.02 16.45 -2.49
N TRP A 70 -8.06 15.30 -3.15
CA TRP A 70 -7.76 15.13 -4.57
C TRP A 70 -8.59 14.02 -5.24
N PHE A 71 -9.66 13.55 -4.59
CA PHE A 71 -10.47 12.42 -5.04
C PHE A 71 -11.93 12.87 -5.22
N PRO A 72 -12.58 12.61 -6.37
CA PRO A 72 -14.00 12.87 -6.49
C PRO A 72 -14.76 11.93 -5.55
N GLU A 73 -15.45 12.48 -4.55
CA GLU A 73 -16.29 11.71 -3.61
C GLU A 73 -17.29 10.84 -4.39
N GLY A 74 -17.52 9.62 -3.90
CA GLY A 74 -18.48 8.67 -4.49
C GLY A 74 -17.96 7.82 -5.65
N THR A 75 -16.68 7.92 -6.03
CA THR A 75 -16.10 7.08 -7.10
C THR A 75 -15.71 5.67 -6.64
N LEU A 76 -15.46 5.47 -5.34
CA LEU A 76 -15.06 4.22 -4.70
C LEU A 76 -15.73 4.10 -3.33
N GLU A 77 -15.68 2.91 -2.75
CA GLU A 77 -16.28 2.63 -1.44
C GLU A 77 -15.50 3.32 -0.31
N GLU A 78 -16.19 3.66 0.77
CA GLU A 78 -15.54 4.20 1.96
C GLU A 78 -14.96 3.11 2.85
N ILE A 79 -13.81 3.40 3.45
CA ILE A 79 -13.20 2.49 4.42
C ILE A 79 -14.09 2.47 5.67
N PRO A 80 -14.53 1.30 6.16
CA PRO A 80 -15.25 1.21 7.43
C PRO A 80 -14.46 1.86 8.57
N ASP A 81 -15.14 2.41 9.57
CA ASP A 81 -14.47 2.91 10.78
C ASP A 81 -13.96 1.73 11.62
N ILE A 82 -12.80 1.20 11.23
CA ILE A 82 -12.15 0.05 11.86
C ILE A 82 -11.77 0.36 13.31
N GLU A 83 -11.41 1.61 13.62
CA GLU A 83 -10.99 1.99 14.97
C GLU A 83 -12.17 2.11 15.94
N ALA A 84 -13.37 2.44 15.47
CA ALA A 84 -14.57 2.49 16.30
C ALA A 84 -14.97 1.11 16.87
N ASN A 85 -14.68 0.01 16.16
CA ASN A 85 -14.96 -1.33 16.63
C ASN A 85 -13.98 -2.37 16.06
N ARG A 86 -12.75 -2.38 16.57
CA ARG A 86 -11.67 -3.25 16.09
C ARG A 86 -11.99 -4.74 16.21
N ASP A 87 -12.75 -5.14 17.23
CA ASP A 87 -13.10 -6.54 17.50
C ASP A 87 -14.06 -7.12 16.45
N ALA A 88 -14.74 -6.27 15.68
CA ALA A 88 -15.57 -6.69 14.55
C ALA A 88 -14.75 -7.11 13.32
N PHE A 89 -13.44 -6.89 13.31
CA PHE A 89 -12.57 -7.15 12.17
C PHE A 89 -11.46 -8.15 12.49
N PRO A 90 -11.10 -9.06 11.55
CA PRO A 90 -10.00 -10.00 11.74
C PRO A 90 -8.64 -9.31 11.54
N ILE A 91 -8.25 -8.45 12.49
CA ILE A 91 -6.99 -7.69 12.44
C ILE A 91 -5.82 -8.59 12.81
N ILE A 92 -4.85 -8.72 11.89
CA ILE A 92 -3.62 -9.51 12.08
C ILE A 92 -2.38 -8.63 11.92
N GLY A 93 -1.28 -9.05 12.54
CA GLY A 93 0.02 -8.37 12.46
C GLY A 93 1.05 -9.01 13.39
N TRP A 94 2.32 -8.73 13.14
CA TRP A 94 3.45 -9.39 13.81
C TRP A 94 4.57 -8.39 14.14
N PRO A 95 5.27 -8.52 15.28
CA PRO A 95 6.58 -7.88 15.42
C PRO A 95 7.52 -8.45 14.35
N VAL A 96 8.45 -7.63 13.88
CA VAL A 96 9.37 -7.99 12.81
C VAL A 96 10.76 -7.42 13.05
N GLU A 97 11.78 -8.17 12.67
CA GLU A 97 13.19 -7.86 12.83
C GLU A 97 13.87 -7.66 11.46
N PRO A 98 15.05 -7.00 11.40
CA PRO A 98 15.82 -6.94 10.17
C PRO A 98 16.11 -8.34 9.62
N GLY A 99 15.74 -8.56 8.35
CA GLY A 99 15.79 -9.87 7.68
C GLY A 99 14.40 -10.46 7.42
N ASP A 100 13.39 -10.05 8.18
CA ASP A 100 11.99 -10.39 7.89
C ASP A 100 11.47 -9.62 6.67
N VAL A 101 10.45 -10.17 6.03
CA VAL A 101 9.75 -9.53 4.91
C VAL A 101 8.25 -9.78 5.06
N ILE A 102 7.46 -8.71 5.00
CA ILE A 102 6.00 -8.83 4.89
C ILE A 102 5.61 -8.61 3.43
N ALA A 103 4.98 -9.62 2.84
CA ALA A 103 4.44 -9.58 1.49
C ALA A 103 2.91 -9.60 1.55
N PHE A 104 2.23 -8.70 0.83
CA PHE A 104 0.77 -8.63 0.83
C PHE A 104 0.21 -8.10 -0.48
N HIS A 105 -1.01 -8.50 -0.83
CA HIS A 105 -1.70 -8.03 -2.03
C HIS A 105 -2.05 -6.53 -1.91
N MET A 106 -1.95 -5.75 -2.99
CA MET A 106 -2.14 -4.28 -2.94
C MET A 106 -3.57 -3.84 -2.57
N LEU A 107 -4.58 -4.72 -2.71
CA LEU A 107 -5.95 -4.52 -2.21
C LEU A 107 -6.17 -4.98 -0.75
N THR A 108 -5.13 -5.45 -0.05
CA THR A 108 -5.28 -5.79 1.37
C THR A 108 -5.40 -4.49 2.16
N LEU A 109 -6.51 -4.33 2.88
CA LEU A 109 -6.66 -3.22 3.82
C LEU A 109 -5.61 -3.33 4.91
N HIS A 110 -4.79 -2.29 5.03
CA HIS A 110 -3.70 -2.25 5.99
C HIS A 110 -3.46 -0.84 6.53
N GLY A 111 -2.86 -0.76 7.71
CA GLY A 111 -2.51 0.47 8.40
C GLY A 111 -1.30 0.25 9.30
N ALA A 112 -0.78 1.33 9.90
CA ALA A 112 0.26 1.21 10.92
C ALA A 112 0.13 2.31 11.95
N ARG A 113 0.35 1.99 13.21
CA ARG A 113 0.29 2.98 14.28
C ARG A 113 1.54 3.88 14.30
N GLY A 114 1.58 4.78 15.27
CA GLY A 114 2.76 5.57 15.59
C GLY A 114 3.90 4.71 16.16
N THR A 115 5.02 5.35 16.47
CA THR A 115 6.23 4.75 17.06
C THR A 115 6.34 5.04 18.56
N ILE A 116 5.20 5.21 19.25
CA ILE A 116 5.18 5.43 20.70
C ILE A 116 5.79 4.21 21.38
N GLY A 117 6.79 4.45 22.24
CA GLY A 117 7.53 3.38 22.92
C GLY A 117 8.71 2.80 22.14
N ASN A 118 8.98 3.27 20.92
CA ASN A 118 10.24 2.98 20.23
C ASN A 118 11.30 4.01 20.65
N GLU A 119 12.48 3.55 21.11
CA GLU A 119 13.63 4.41 21.42
C GLU A 119 14.29 4.98 20.15
N GLY A 120 14.14 4.29 19.02
CA GLY A 120 14.75 4.63 17.73
C GLY A 120 13.76 4.95 16.61
N ARG A 121 14.32 5.37 15.48
CA ARG A 121 13.58 5.53 14.21
C ARG A 121 13.08 4.18 13.70
N ARG A 122 11.98 4.21 12.96
CA ARG A 122 11.49 3.06 12.20
C ARG A 122 11.67 3.34 10.70
N ARG A 123 12.67 2.71 10.08
CA ARG A 123 12.92 2.77 8.64
C ARG A 123 12.49 1.48 7.96
N VAL A 124 11.88 1.63 6.80
CA VAL A 124 11.34 0.52 6.03
C VAL A 124 11.60 0.77 4.55
N PHE A 125 12.13 -0.23 3.87
CA PHE A 125 12.11 -0.28 2.43
C PHE A 125 10.80 -0.90 1.93
N SER A 126 10.05 -0.15 1.14
CA SER A 126 8.75 -0.55 0.60
C SER A 126 8.80 -0.55 -0.93
N VAL A 127 8.50 -1.69 -1.54
CA VAL A 127 8.55 -1.90 -2.99
C VAL A 127 7.26 -2.59 -3.47
N ARG A 128 6.90 -2.34 -4.73
CA ARG A 128 5.70 -2.88 -5.37
C ARG A 128 6.10 -3.70 -6.58
N PHE A 129 5.45 -4.84 -6.76
CA PHE A 129 5.62 -5.72 -7.90
C PHE A 129 4.29 -5.94 -8.59
N LEU A 130 4.37 -6.01 -9.92
CA LEU A 130 3.25 -6.22 -10.83
C LEU A 130 3.51 -7.53 -11.57
N GLY A 131 2.45 -8.31 -11.79
CA GLY A 131 2.46 -9.51 -12.61
C GLY A 131 1.85 -9.27 -13.98
N ASP A 132 1.69 -10.37 -14.71
CA ASP A 132 1.38 -10.36 -16.15
C ASP A 132 -0.03 -9.86 -16.46
N ASP A 133 -0.97 -9.96 -15.50
CA ASP A 133 -2.34 -9.45 -15.67
C ASP A 133 -2.47 -7.93 -15.47
N VAL A 134 -1.41 -7.27 -15.02
CA VAL A 134 -1.45 -5.84 -14.68
C VAL A 134 -1.30 -4.97 -15.93
N LYS A 135 -2.28 -4.07 -16.09
CA LYS A 135 -2.36 -3.12 -17.20
C LYS A 135 -2.32 -1.69 -16.71
N HIS A 136 -1.88 -0.80 -17.59
CA HIS A 136 -1.98 0.64 -17.38
C HIS A 136 -3.45 1.08 -17.36
N SER A 137 -3.88 1.69 -16.26
CA SER A 137 -5.24 2.17 -16.05
C SER A 137 -5.20 3.58 -15.45
N PRO A 138 -5.19 4.63 -16.28
CA PRO A 138 -5.17 6.01 -15.81
C PRO A 138 -6.35 6.31 -14.89
N ARG A 139 -6.07 6.99 -13.77
CA ARG A 139 -7.09 7.41 -12.82
C ARG A 139 -7.55 8.83 -13.10
N THR A 140 -8.82 9.11 -12.77
CA THR A 140 -9.38 10.47 -12.79
C THR A 140 -8.95 11.29 -11.58
N TRP A 141 -8.23 10.68 -10.64
CA TRP A 141 -7.70 11.28 -9.43
C TRP A 141 -6.16 11.24 -9.42
N VAL A 142 -5.57 12.00 -8.51
CA VAL A 142 -4.12 12.07 -8.35
C VAL A 142 -3.57 10.73 -7.84
N THR A 143 -2.58 10.20 -8.55
CA THR A 143 -1.84 8.99 -8.18
C THR A 143 -0.45 9.34 -7.63
N SER A 144 0.15 8.41 -6.87
CA SER A 144 1.49 8.56 -6.31
C SER A 144 2.23 7.23 -6.42
N PRO A 145 3.38 7.16 -7.10
CA PRO A 145 4.13 8.27 -7.73
C PRO A 145 3.40 8.91 -8.93
N ASP A 146 3.71 10.17 -9.20
CA ASP A 146 3.34 10.79 -10.47
C ASP A 146 4.22 10.18 -11.57
N PHE A 147 3.57 9.43 -12.45
CA PHE A 147 4.17 8.79 -13.62
C PHE A 147 3.72 9.45 -14.93
N SER A 148 3.24 10.69 -14.87
CA SER A 148 2.70 11.42 -16.03
C SER A 148 3.62 11.35 -17.26
N ASP A 149 4.93 11.35 -17.06
CA ASP A 149 5.94 11.22 -18.10
C ASP A 149 5.92 9.88 -18.86
N ILE A 150 5.64 8.74 -18.20
CA ILE A 150 5.50 7.43 -18.90
C ILE A 150 4.08 7.03 -19.22
N THR A 151 3.09 7.56 -18.51
CA THR A 151 1.68 7.23 -18.77
C THR A 151 1.25 7.70 -20.17
N GLN A 152 2.00 8.62 -20.79
CA GLN A 152 1.83 9.00 -22.19
C GLN A 152 2.45 7.99 -23.18
N GLU A 153 3.47 7.24 -22.74
CA GLU A 153 4.16 6.23 -23.55
C GLU A 153 3.45 4.87 -23.51
N ILE A 154 2.84 4.53 -22.37
CA ILE A 154 2.06 3.30 -22.20
C ILE A 154 0.59 3.63 -22.43
N LYS A 155 -0.03 3.05 -23.48
CA LYS A 155 -1.45 3.31 -23.77
C LYS A 155 -2.36 2.76 -22.66
N PRO A 156 -3.52 3.39 -22.38
CA PRO A 156 -4.52 2.81 -21.48
C PRO A 156 -4.90 1.40 -21.92
N GLY A 157 -4.96 0.47 -20.96
CA GLY A 157 -5.23 -0.96 -21.18
C GLY A 157 -4.06 -1.79 -21.69
N ALA A 158 -2.91 -1.18 -21.99
CA ALA A 158 -1.70 -1.92 -22.36
C ALA A 158 -1.02 -2.54 -21.13
N PRO A 159 -0.25 -3.63 -21.29
CA PRO A 159 0.61 -4.15 -20.23
C PRO A 159 1.58 -3.08 -19.71
N MET A 160 2.00 -3.22 -18.45
CA MET A 160 3.01 -2.36 -17.82
C MET A 160 4.44 -2.73 -18.29
N ASP A 161 4.64 -2.82 -19.61
CA ASP A 161 5.93 -3.16 -20.24
C ASP A 161 6.67 -1.88 -20.66
N HIS A 162 7.71 -1.53 -19.91
CA HIS A 162 8.50 -0.33 -20.13
C HIS A 162 9.88 -0.49 -19.45
N PRO A 163 10.97 0.15 -19.92
CA PRO A 163 12.28 0.08 -19.26
C PRO A 163 12.31 0.50 -17.78
N ARG A 164 11.32 1.29 -17.32
CA ARG A 164 11.14 1.66 -15.90
C ARG A 164 10.40 0.61 -15.06
N PHE A 165 9.83 -0.40 -15.69
CA PHE A 165 9.23 -1.58 -15.06
C PHE A 165 10.02 -2.82 -15.49
N PRO A 166 11.29 -2.96 -15.03
CA PRO A 166 12.13 -4.06 -15.44
C PRO A 166 11.55 -5.39 -14.97
N ILE A 167 11.65 -6.40 -15.84
CA ILE A 167 11.27 -7.77 -15.50
C ILE A 167 12.31 -8.35 -14.55
N ILE A 168 11.87 -8.69 -13.33
CA ILE A 168 12.73 -9.23 -12.27
C ILE A 168 12.74 -10.76 -12.22
N TRP A 169 11.72 -11.41 -12.78
CA TRP A 169 11.59 -12.87 -12.81
C TRP A 169 10.74 -13.30 -14.01
N LYS A 170 11.06 -14.46 -14.57
CA LYS A 170 10.25 -15.14 -15.59
C LYS A 170 10.15 -16.61 -15.20
N ALA A 171 8.96 -17.18 -15.27
CA ALA A 171 8.81 -18.63 -15.17
C ALA A 171 9.60 -19.30 -16.31
N SER A 172 10.33 -20.37 -16.00
CA SER A 172 10.90 -21.22 -17.03
C SER A 172 9.75 -21.86 -17.82
N GLN A 173 9.84 -21.82 -19.16
CA GLN A 173 8.88 -22.51 -20.04
C GLN A 173 8.97 -24.02 -19.90
#